data_AF-A0A3E1EMD9-F1
#
_entry.id   AF-A0A3E1EMD9-F1
#
_cell.length_a   1.000
_cell.length_b   1.000
_cell.length_c   1.000
_cell.angle_alpha   90.00
_cell.angle_beta   90.00
_cell.angle_gamma   90.00
#
_symmetry.space_group_name_H-M   'P 1'
#
loop_
_entity.id
_entity.type
_entity.pdbx_description
1 polymer ?
#
loop_
_entity_poly.entity_id
_entity_poly.type
_entity_poly.pdbx_seq_one_letter_code
_entity_poly.pdbx_strand_id
1 'polypeptide(L)'
;MQRDLKRSRRRWRYSDLLLAPIYKTSYMRRDYAVGSFQGGRADPIQTHVWDVTWAVPDPRGKHPTLFSNHPYSSPDDMQGSFTAYPEAMIPNLAAEGKPSYDEPDKILGASPYEQVFQDRDTVVALYNIPPGIRHPQVNGFFSRDLVDFAEDKSGWIFARGGRAYLAYRPLAPYGLTPFRGYHQLSSTAGYKWERTVTGDTLLQSPHVKNGTIVQAASEDEFRDFAAFKAAIIALPLTFSLEPVPTVKLRTLRGREIVVTYGQAPVVDGSPLDYAKWKLFEGPYLNAEKGSRQLTISHGRLQRVLDFNTLTITDRVLP
;
A
#
# COMPACT_ATOMS: atom_id res chain seq x y z
N MET A 1 1.10 15.91 -4.82
CA MET A 1 1.58 14.89 -3.86
C MET A 1 1.32 15.43 -2.47
N GLN A 2 0.79 14.60 -1.59
CA GLN A 2 0.55 14.88 -0.17
C GLN A 2 1.45 13.95 0.64
N ARG A 3 2.14 14.50 1.64
CA ARG A 3 2.93 13.76 2.62
C ARG A 3 2.40 14.04 4.01
N ASP A 4 2.09 13.01 4.77
CA ASP A 4 1.52 13.15 6.11
C ASP A 4 2.31 12.35 7.13
N LEU A 5 2.50 12.93 8.31
CA LEU A 5 2.94 12.19 9.48
C LEU A 5 1.71 11.75 10.28
N LYS A 6 1.57 10.44 10.44
CA LYS A 6 0.57 9.78 11.30
C LYS A 6 1.28 8.94 12.35
N ARG A 7 0.48 8.22 13.14
CA ARG A 7 0.96 7.26 14.13
C ARG A 7 0.38 5.87 13.86
N SER A 8 1.10 4.84 14.30
CA SER A 8 0.60 3.48 14.35
C SER A 8 -0.57 3.37 15.35
N ARG A 9 -1.22 2.19 15.34
CA ARG A 9 -2.00 1.75 16.49
C ARG A 9 -1.11 1.69 17.74
N ARG A 10 -1.74 1.81 18.90
CA ARG A 10 -1.04 1.74 20.20
C ARG A 10 -0.41 0.36 20.37
N ARG A 11 0.87 0.35 20.72
CA ARG A 11 1.64 -0.87 21.00
C ARG A 11 1.81 -1.00 22.51
N TRP A 12 1.15 -2.01 23.09
CA TRP A 12 1.15 -2.30 24.52
C TRP A 12 2.26 -3.27 24.92
N ARG A 13 2.70 -4.11 23.98
CA ARG A 13 3.72 -5.15 24.15
C ARG A 13 4.68 -5.13 22.96
N TYR A 14 5.87 -5.71 23.14
CA TYR A 14 6.85 -5.98 22.08
C TYR A 14 7.30 -4.76 21.27
N SER A 15 7.28 -3.57 21.87
CA SER A 15 7.82 -2.34 21.26
C SER A 15 8.19 -1.33 22.34
N ASP A 16 9.32 -0.64 22.14
CA ASP A 16 9.73 0.49 22.98
C ASP A 16 8.96 1.78 22.64
N LEU A 17 8.21 1.79 21.53
CA LEU A 17 7.39 2.92 21.10
C LEU A 17 5.91 2.63 21.33
N LEU A 18 5.26 3.46 22.14
CA LEU A 18 3.82 3.39 22.34
C LEU A 18 3.04 3.62 21.04
N LEU A 19 3.52 4.57 20.22
CA LEU A 19 2.91 5.03 18.97
C LEU A 19 4.03 5.35 17.99
N ALA A 20 4.32 4.42 17.07
CA ALA A 20 5.38 4.62 16.09
C ALA A 20 4.94 5.61 14.99
N PRO A 21 5.86 6.42 14.44
CA PRO A 21 5.54 7.30 13.33
C PRO A 21 5.19 6.52 12.05
N ILE A 22 4.22 7.01 11.29
CA ILE A 22 3.81 6.49 9.98
C ILE A 22 3.89 7.63 8.96
N TYR A 23 4.71 7.45 7.93
CA TYR A 23 5.00 8.44 6.91
C TYR A 23 4.20 8.10 5.65
N LYS A 24 3.06 8.76 5.47
CA LYS A 24 2.13 8.48 4.37
C LYS A 24 2.41 9.34 3.16
N THR A 25 2.43 8.73 2.00
CA THR A 25 2.44 9.42 0.71
C THR A 25 1.11 9.19 0.01
N SER A 26 0.53 10.25 -0.53
CA SER A 26 -0.62 10.15 -1.42
C SER A 26 -0.39 10.97 -2.69
N TYR A 27 -0.68 10.37 -3.83
CA TYR A 27 -0.66 11.02 -5.12
C TYR A 27 -2.01 10.78 -5.79
N MET A 28 -2.77 11.86 -5.99
CA MET A 28 -4.11 11.80 -6.53
C MET A 28 -4.15 12.52 -7.87
N ARG A 29 -4.73 11.86 -8.87
CA ARG A 29 -5.16 12.44 -10.14
C ARG A 29 -6.66 12.27 -10.26
N ARG A 30 -7.21 12.71 -11.39
CA ARG A 30 -8.64 12.56 -11.68
C ARG A 30 -9.05 11.09 -11.81
N ASP A 31 -8.25 10.28 -12.50
CA ASP A 31 -8.64 8.91 -12.86
C ASP A 31 -8.12 7.85 -11.88
N TYR A 32 -7.15 8.19 -11.02
CA TYR A 32 -6.59 7.28 -10.02
C TYR A 32 -5.92 8.01 -8.85
N ALA A 33 -5.72 7.27 -7.77
CA ALA A 33 -4.91 7.65 -6.63
C ALA A 33 -3.93 6.52 -6.30
N VAL A 34 -2.73 6.89 -5.87
CA VAL A 34 -1.72 5.98 -5.32
C VAL A 34 -1.43 6.41 -3.90
N GLY A 35 -1.64 5.52 -2.95
CA GLY A 35 -1.37 5.74 -1.54
C GLY A 35 -0.38 4.72 -1.01
N SER A 36 0.48 5.14 -0.09
CA SER A 36 1.34 4.22 0.66
C SER A 36 1.77 4.82 2.00
N PHE A 37 2.37 3.98 2.84
CA PHE A 37 3.34 4.42 3.85
C PHE A 37 4.56 3.49 3.85
N GLN A 38 5.55 3.76 4.69
CA GLN A 38 6.86 3.09 4.65
C GLN A 38 6.86 1.57 4.91
N GLY A 39 5.72 0.96 5.22
CA GLY A 39 5.62 -0.43 5.67
C GLY A 39 5.94 -0.61 7.17
N GLY A 40 6.13 -1.86 7.57
CA GLY A 40 6.27 -2.26 8.96
C GLY A 40 4.94 -2.31 9.74
N ARG A 41 5.03 -2.60 11.04
CA ARG A 41 3.86 -2.77 11.93
C ARG A 41 3.09 -1.45 12.11
N ALA A 42 1.89 -1.34 11.54
CA ALA A 42 1.03 -0.15 11.69
C ALA A 42 -0.28 -0.46 12.44
N ASP A 43 -1.09 -1.37 11.90
CA ASP A 43 -2.22 -2.04 12.56
C ASP A 43 -2.27 -3.50 12.06
N PRO A 44 -2.42 -4.48 12.97
CA PRO A 44 -2.22 -5.89 12.66
C PRO A 44 -3.34 -6.51 11.82
N ILE A 45 -4.54 -5.91 11.76
CA ILE A 45 -5.73 -6.55 11.15
C ILE A 45 -6.14 -5.85 9.86
N GLN A 46 -6.34 -4.53 9.86
CA GLN A 46 -7.08 -3.84 8.78
C GLN A 46 -6.20 -3.00 7.86
N THR A 47 -4.88 -3.03 8.04
CA THR A 47 -3.97 -2.19 7.25
C THR A 47 -3.76 -2.75 5.86
N HIS A 48 -3.83 -1.88 4.85
CA HIS A 48 -3.13 -2.04 3.58
C HIS A 48 -1.99 -1.00 3.53
N VAL A 49 -0.77 -1.44 3.21
CA VAL A 49 0.40 -0.56 3.24
C VAL A 49 0.45 0.39 2.06
N TRP A 50 0.02 -0.09 0.90
CA TRP A 50 -0.09 0.68 -0.32
C TRP A 50 -1.21 0.15 -1.19
N ASP A 51 -1.70 0.99 -2.10
CA ASP A 51 -2.59 0.58 -3.18
C ASP A 51 -2.58 1.62 -4.31
N VAL A 52 -2.99 1.15 -5.50
CA VAL A 52 -3.53 2.00 -6.55
C VAL A 52 -5.04 1.82 -6.57
N THR A 53 -5.78 2.91 -6.40
CA THR A 53 -7.23 2.96 -6.54
C THR A 53 -7.60 3.78 -7.77
N TRP A 54 -8.57 3.34 -8.57
CA TRP A 54 -9.00 4.07 -9.78
C TRP A 54 -10.47 4.50 -9.74
N ALA A 55 -10.77 5.55 -10.49
CA ALA A 55 -12.11 6.09 -10.61
C ALA A 55 -12.99 5.16 -11.46
N VAL A 56 -14.20 4.89 -10.96
CA VAL A 56 -15.28 4.23 -11.69
C VAL A 56 -16.58 5.02 -11.48
N PRO A 57 -17.47 5.12 -12.48
CA PRO A 57 -18.71 5.89 -12.34
C PRO A 57 -19.64 5.40 -11.21
N ASP A 58 -19.72 4.08 -11.02
CA ASP A 58 -20.45 3.44 -9.90
C ASP A 58 -19.55 2.39 -9.25
N PRO A 59 -19.03 2.65 -8.03
CA PRO A 59 -18.13 1.72 -7.33
C PRO A 59 -18.87 0.58 -6.61
N ARG A 60 -20.21 0.56 -6.58
CA ARG A 60 -20.95 -0.48 -5.85
C ARG A 60 -20.72 -1.85 -6.48
N GLY A 61 -20.27 -2.81 -5.66
CA GLY A 61 -19.92 -4.15 -6.11
C GLY A 61 -18.67 -4.22 -6.98
N LYS A 62 -17.90 -3.12 -7.08
CA LYS A 62 -16.61 -3.06 -7.77
C LYS A 62 -15.47 -3.10 -6.77
N HIS A 63 -14.32 -3.60 -7.19
CA HIS A 63 -13.10 -3.63 -6.38
C HIS A 63 -12.03 -2.77 -7.06
N PRO A 64 -12.13 -1.43 -7.10
CA PRO A 64 -11.24 -0.61 -7.91
C PRO A 64 -9.87 -0.39 -7.23
N THR A 65 -9.17 -1.47 -6.91
CA THR A 65 -7.90 -1.44 -6.19
C THR A 65 -6.92 -2.51 -6.69
N LEU A 66 -5.62 -2.21 -6.62
CA LEU A 66 -4.49 -3.09 -6.91
C LEU A 66 -3.42 -2.86 -5.83
N PHE A 67 -2.96 -3.94 -5.20
CA PHE A 67 -1.89 -3.87 -4.20
C PHE A 67 -1.19 -5.23 -4.02
N SER A 68 -0.11 -5.25 -3.24
CA SER A 68 0.49 -6.47 -2.73
C SER A 68 0.71 -6.39 -1.22
N ASN A 69 0.77 -7.54 -0.56
CA ASN A 69 1.07 -7.65 0.86
C ASN A 69 1.80 -8.98 1.14
N HIS A 70 2.46 -9.06 2.28
CA HIS A 70 2.79 -10.35 2.89
C HIS A 70 1.61 -10.74 3.81
N PRO A 71 0.98 -11.93 3.68
CA PRO A 71 -0.11 -12.43 4.53
C PRO A 71 0.30 -12.71 6.00
N TYR A 72 1.01 -11.77 6.63
CA TYR A 72 1.62 -11.93 7.94
C TYR A 72 0.58 -12.11 9.04
N SER A 73 0.58 -13.27 9.69
CA SER A 73 -0.25 -13.60 10.84
C SER A 73 0.65 -13.92 12.03
N SER A 74 0.43 -13.27 13.17
CA SER A 74 1.27 -13.47 14.35
C SER A 74 0.53 -13.13 15.66
N PRO A 75 0.54 -14.03 16.66
CA PRO A 75 0.06 -13.70 17.99
C PRO A 75 0.81 -12.51 18.61
N ASP A 76 2.11 -12.35 18.33
CA ASP A 76 2.92 -11.27 18.90
C ASP A 76 2.46 -9.90 18.39
N ASP A 77 2.16 -9.80 17.09
CA ASP A 77 1.68 -8.55 16.50
C ASP A 77 0.28 -8.17 17.02
N MET A 78 -0.57 -9.18 17.21
CA MET A 78 -1.89 -9.01 17.81
C MET A 78 -1.79 -8.58 19.28
N GLN A 79 -0.97 -9.26 20.08
CA GLN A 79 -0.73 -8.90 21.48
C GLN A 79 -0.06 -7.52 21.63
N GLY A 80 0.61 -7.04 20.59
CA GLY A 80 1.04 -5.65 20.50
C GLY A 80 -0.13 -4.67 20.57
N SER A 81 -1.29 -4.99 20.00
CA SER A 81 -2.44 -4.07 19.88
C SER A 81 -3.67 -4.42 20.71
N PHE A 82 -3.73 -5.64 21.26
CA PHE A 82 -4.87 -6.21 21.98
C PHE A 82 -4.44 -6.83 23.31
N THR A 83 -5.33 -6.80 24.30
CA THR A 83 -5.04 -7.23 25.67
C THR A 83 -5.51 -8.65 26.01
N ALA A 84 -6.09 -9.38 25.04
CA ALA A 84 -6.53 -10.76 25.25
C ALA A 84 -5.35 -11.72 25.46
N TYR A 85 -5.64 -12.91 25.98
CA TYR A 85 -4.66 -13.98 26.17
C TYR A 85 -4.16 -14.52 24.82
N PRO A 86 -2.85 -14.85 24.68
CA PRO A 86 -2.26 -15.31 23.42
C PRO A 86 -2.97 -16.52 22.81
N GLU A 87 -3.37 -17.49 23.64
CA GLU A 87 -3.87 -18.79 23.23
C GLU A 87 -5.17 -18.68 22.43
N ALA A 88 -6.06 -17.78 22.85
CA ALA A 88 -7.36 -17.56 22.23
C ALA A 88 -7.29 -16.61 21.03
N MET A 89 -6.17 -15.89 20.85
CA MET A 89 -6.14 -14.69 20.02
C MET A 89 -6.29 -14.98 18.52
N ILE A 90 -5.49 -15.89 17.95
CA ILE A 90 -5.67 -16.26 16.53
C ILE A 90 -6.92 -17.12 16.31
N PRO A 91 -7.17 -18.19 17.09
CA PRO A 91 -8.31 -19.08 16.86
C PRO A 91 -9.67 -18.38 16.90
N ASN A 92 -9.83 -17.37 17.76
CA ASN A 92 -11.12 -16.69 17.92
C ASN A 92 -11.40 -15.63 16.84
N LEU A 93 -10.38 -15.17 16.11
CA LEU A 93 -10.56 -14.07 15.15
C LEU A 93 -11.59 -14.37 14.06
N ALA A 94 -11.68 -15.62 13.61
CA ALA A 94 -12.71 -16.02 12.65
C ALA A 94 -14.13 -15.83 13.22
N ALA A 95 -14.35 -16.26 14.47
CA ALA A 95 -15.62 -16.11 15.17
C ALA A 95 -15.92 -14.63 15.53
N GLU A 96 -14.90 -13.77 15.55
CA GLU A 96 -14.99 -12.32 15.75
C GLU A 96 -15.04 -11.52 14.43
N GLY A 97 -15.15 -12.20 13.28
CA GLY A 97 -15.39 -11.58 11.98
C GLY A 97 -14.13 -11.20 11.21
N LYS A 98 -13.01 -11.89 11.47
CA LYS A 98 -11.75 -11.83 10.72
C LYS A 98 -11.33 -13.24 10.24
N PRO A 99 -12.16 -13.93 9.45
CA PRO A 99 -11.94 -15.33 9.08
C PRO A 99 -10.71 -15.56 8.20
N SER A 100 -10.20 -14.53 7.52
CA SER A 100 -8.99 -14.63 6.70
C SER A 100 -7.70 -14.38 7.46
N TYR A 101 -7.73 -14.04 8.77
CA TYR A 101 -6.56 -13.50 9.46
C TYR A 101 -5.35 -14.43 9.43
N ASP A 102 -5.57 -15.74 9.54
CA ASP A 102 -4.51 -16.74 9.61
C ASP A 102 -4.36 -17.56 8.33
N GLU A 103 -4.88 -17.07 7.21
CA GLU A 103 -4.93 -17.79 5.94
C GLU A 103 -3.80 -17.35 4.99
N PRO A 104 -3.24 -18.28 4.18
CA PRO A 104 -2.14 -17.96 3.26
C PRO A 104 -2.56 -17.01 2.14
N ASP A 105 -3.85 -16.96 1.80
CA ASP A 105 -4.40 -16.07 0.77
C ASP A 105 -4.92 -14.74 1.34
N LYS A 106 -4.57 -14.42 2.59
CA LYS A 106 -4.91 -13.14 3.20
C LYS A 106 -4.34 -11.95 2.42
N ILE A 107 -5.17 -10.94 2.23
CA ILE A 107 -4.84 -9.67 1.53
C ILE A 107 -4.87 -8.44 2.44
N LEU A 108 -4.79 -8.62 3.76
CA LEU A 108 -4.91 -7.55 4.76
C LEU A 108 -3.92 -7.74 5.92
N GLY A 109 -3.60 -6.63 6.58
CA GLY A 109 -2.60 -6.56 7.64
C GLY A 109 -1.25 -6.09 7.12
N ALA A 110 -0.50 -5.38 7.97
CA ALA A 110 0.84 -4.91 7.65
C ALA A 110 1.89 -5.88 8.19
N SER A 111 2.88 -6.22 7.35
CA SER A 111 3.99 -7.07 7.81
C SER A 111 5.15 -6.24 8.37
N PRO A 112 5.83 -6.69 9.45
CA PRO A 112 7.14 -6.13 9.84
C PRO A 112 8.22 -6.31 8.77
N TYR A 113 8.00 -7.21 7.80
CA TYR A 113 8.96 -7.57 6.76
C TYR A 113 8.66 -6.93 5.42
N GLU A 114 7.73 -5.98 5.38
CA GLU A 114 7.35 -5.21 4.21
C GLU A 114 7.87 -3.79 4.35
N GLN A 115 8.63 -3.32 3.35
CA GLN A 115 9.07 -1.94 3.24
C GLN A 115 8.63 -1.36 1.91
N VAL A 116 8.01 -0.20 1.96
CA VAL A 116 7.41 0.41 0.78
C VAL A 116 7.94 1.81 0.59
N PHE A 117 8.26 2.14 -0.65
CA PHE A 117 8.61 3.48 -1.09
C PHE A 117 7.69 3.91 -2.24
N GLN A 118 7.29 5.17 -2.24
CA GLN A 118 6.47 5.77 -3.29
C GLN A 118 7.07 7.10 -3.74
N ASP A 119 7.21 7.28 -5.06
CA ASP A 119 7.33 8.58 -5.70
C ASP A 119 6.15 8.76 -6.67
N ARG A 120 5.27 9.71 -6.35
CA ARG A 120 4.05 10.00 -7.13
C ARG A 120 3.24 8.72 -7.44
N ASP A 121 3.22 8.31 -8.68
CA ASP A 121 2.47 7.19 -9.26
C ASP A 121 3.27 5.87 -9.32
N THR A 122 4.50 5.87 -8.79
CA THR A 122 5.36 4.70 -8.69
C THR A 122 5.43 4.22 -7.25
N VAL A 123 5.21 2.93 -7.03
CA VAL A 123 5.46 2.25 -5.74
C VAL A 123 6.45 1.12 -5.94
N VAL A 124 7.37 0.97 -5.00
CA VAL A 124 8.26 -0.19 -4.86
C VAL A 124 8.03 -0.78 -3.47
N ALA A 125 7.57 -2.02 -3.40
CA ALA A 125 7.43 -2.78 -2.16
C ALA A 125 8.46 -3.90 -2.13
N LEU A 126 9.29 -3.95 -1.09
CA LEU A 126 10.33 -4.96 -0.89
C LEU A 126 10.03 -5.79 0.35
N TYR A 127 10.32 -7.08 0.26
CA TYR A 127 10.04 -8.04 1.31
C TYR A 127 11.30 -8.84 1.63
N ASN A 128 11.71 -8.85 2.90
CA ASN A 128 12.80 -9.70 3.40
C ASN A 128 12.30 -10.46 4.62
N ILE A 129 11.58 -11.54 4.33
CA ILE A 129 10.87 -12.37 5.30
C ILE A 129 11.86 -13.39 5.89
N PRO A 130 12.05 -13.45 7.22
CA PRO A 130 12.88 -14.48 7.83
C PRO A 130 12.36 -15.91 7.55
N PRO A 131 13.24 -16.91 7.45
CA PRO A 131 12.83 -18.31 7.43
C PRO A 131 11.97 -18.67 8.66
N GLY A 132 10.98 -19.56 8.47
CA GLY A 132 10.11 -20.03 9.54
C GLY A 132 8.95 -19.09 9.91
N ILE A 133 8.87 -17.91 9.29
CA ILE A 133 7.68 -17.05 9.40
C ILE A 133 6.49 -17.71 8.69
N ARG A 134 5.32 -17.62 9.34
CA ARG A 134 4.07 -18.14 8.82
C ARG A 134 3.71 -17.44 7.49
N HIS A 135 3.24 -18.23 6.52
CA HIS A 135 2.90 -17.79 5.16
C HIS A 135 4.05 -17.02 4.48
N PRO A 136 5.23 -17.66 4.28
CA PRO A 136 6.44 -17.00 3.79
C PRO A 136 6.36 -16.70 2.28
N GLN A 137 5.42 -15.82 1.92
CA GLN A 137 5.08 -15.47 0.55
C GLN A 137 4.66 -13.99 0.45
N VAL A 138 4.54 -13.52 -0.79
CA VAL A 138 3.92 -12.24 -1.13
C VAL A 138 2.68 -12.51 -1.98
N ASN A 139 1.58 -11.87 -1.60
CA ASN A 139 0.32 -11.89 -2.31
C ASN A 139 0.13 -10.58 -3.08
N GLY A 140 -0.40 -10.64 -4.31
CA GLY A 140 -0.87 -9.50 -5.08
C GLY A 140 -2.37 -9.64 -5.35
N PHE A 141 -3.16 -8.62 -5.03
CA PHE A 141 -4.60 -8.60 -5.29
C PHE A 141 -4.89 -7.93 -6.63
N PHE A 142 -5.50 -8.67 -7.55
CA PHE A 142 -5.93 -8.18 -8.85
C PHE A 142 -7.44 -8.26 -8.95
N SER A 143 -8.07 -7.10 -9.01
CA SER A 143 -9.51 -6.97 -9.15
C SER A 143 -10.05 -7.64 -10.42
N ARG A 144 -11.21 -8.29 -10.29
CA ARG A 144 -12.01 -8.80 -11.41
C ARG A 144 -12.47 -7.72 -12.39
N ASP A 145 -12.44 -6.46 -11.96
CA ASP A 145 -12.85 -5.30 -12.77
C ASP A 145 -11.72 -4.75 -13.66
N LEU A 146 -10.52 -5.32 -13.55
CA LEU A 146 -9.43 -5.02 -14.46
C LEU A 146 -9.74 -5.55 -15.86
N VAL A 147 -9.47 -4.73 -16.87
CA VAL A 147 -9.53 -5.12 -18.28
C VAL A 147 -8.15 -5.09 -18.88
N ASP A 148 -8.00 -5.70 -20.06
CA ASP A 148 -6.71 -5.79 -20.77
C ASP A 148 -5.59 -6.42 -19.93
N PHE A 149 -5.96 -7.31 -18.99
CA PHE A 149 -5.02 -8.03 -18.13
C PHE A 149 -4.13 -8.95 -18.98
N ALA A 150 -2.82 -8.68 -19.00
CA ALA A 150 -1.87 -9.43 -19.80
C ALA A 150 -0.49 -9.51 -19.15
N GLU A 151 0.02 -10.73 -19.03
CA GLU A 151 1.42 -11.00 -18.71
C GLU A 151 2.28 -10.79 -19.97
N ASP A 152 3.23 -9.86 -19.90
CA ASP A 152 4.15 -9.56 -21.01
C ASP A 152 5.47 -10.31 -20.85
N LYS A 153 6.14 -10.61 -21.98
CA LYS A 153 7.46 -11.24 -21.99
C LYS A 153 8.55 -10.41 -21.30
N SER A 154 8.35 -9.10 -21.15
CA SER A 154 9.22 -8.25 -20.32
C SER A 154 9.12 -8.57 -18.81
N GLY A 155 8.14 -9.40 -18.44
CA GLY A 155 7.78 -9.78 -17.08
C GLY A 155 6.94 -8.71 -16.35
N TRP A 156 6.49 -7.67 -17.07
CA TRP A 156 5.48 -6.75 -16.57
C TRP A 156 4.10 -7.37 -16.80
N ILE A 157 3.21 -7.20 -15.82
CA ILE A 157 1.78 -7.46 -15.96
C ILE A 157 1.12 -6.11 -16.23
N PHE A 158 0.40 -6.02 -17.34
CA PHE A 158 -0.34 -4.83 -17.70
C PHE A 158 -1.82 -5.05 -17.49
N ALA A 159 -2.52 -4.01 -17.06
CA ALA A 159 -3.96 -4.00 -16.95
C ALA A 159 -4.49 -2.57 -17.02
N ARG A 160 -5.80 -2.44 -17.09
CA ARG A 160 -6.49 -1.15 -17.05
C ARG A 160 -7.65 -1.20 -16.06
N GLY A 161 -7.68 -0.21 -15.18
CA GLY A 161 -8.75 0.01 -14.23
C GLY A 161 -9.46 1.33 -14.55
N GLY A 162 -10.68 1.27 -15.08
CA GLY A 162 -11.36 2.47 -15.57
C GLY A 162 -10.53 3.18 -16.64
N ARG A 163 -10.12 4.43 -16.35
CA ARG A 163 -9.23 5.25 -17.20
C ARG A 163 -7.77 5.25 -16.73
N ALA A 164 -7.41 4.35 -15.82
CA ALA A 164 -6.04 4.20 -15.33
C ALA A 164 -5.35 3.03 -16.01
N TYR A 165 -4.24 3.29 -16.68
CA TYR A 165 -3.32 2.26 -17.14
C TYR A 165 -2.39 1.85 -15.99
N LEU A 166 -2.23 0.53 -15.82
CA LEU A 166 -1.47 -0.06 -14.72
C LEU A 166 -0.40 -0.98 -15.27
N ALA A 167 0.82 -0.85 -14.74
CA ALA A 167 1.92 -1.76 -14.97
C ALA A 167 2.43 -2.27 -13.62
N TYR A 168 2.38 -3.59 -13.41
CA TYR A 168 2.79 -4.26 -12.20
C TYR A 168 3.95 -5.22 -12.49
N ARG A 169 5.03 -5.15 -11.71
CA ARG A 169 6.22 -6.00 -11.86
C ARG A 169 6.42 -6.86 -10.62
N PRO A 170 6.09 -8.16 -10.64
CA PRO A 170 6.60 -9.09 -9.66
C PRO A 170 8.11 -9.29 -9.89
N LEU A 171 8.90 -9.30 -8.82
CA LEU A 171 10.37 -9.47 -8.89
C LEU A 171 10.82 -10.91 -8.66
N ALA A 172 9.95 -11.78 -8.17
CA ALA A 172 10.18 -13.22 -8.01
C ALA A 172 9.11 -14.04 -8.77
N PRO A 173 9.36 -15.33 -9.05
CA PRO A 173 8.35 -16.22 -9.64
C PRO A 173 7.03 -16.22 -8.85
N TYR A 174 5.93 -16.46 -9.55
CA TYR A 174 4.59 -16.43 -8.97
C TYR A 174 3.64 -17.37 -9.71
N GLY A 175 2.50 -17.66 -9.08
CA GLY A 175 1.33 -18.24 -9.72
C GLY A 175 0.11 -17.34 -9.56
N LEU A 176 -0.83 -17.43 -10.50
CA LEU A 176 -2.13 -16.76 -10.42
C LEU A 176 -3.20 -17.79 -10.03
N THR A 177 -3.98 -17.49 -9.00
CA THR A 177 -5.06 -18.34 -8.51
C THR A 177 -6.34 -17.53 -8.31
N PRO A 178 -7.54 -18.13 -8.40
CA PRO A 178 -8.78 -17.42 -8.06
C PRO A 178 -8.77 -16.99 -6.59
N PHE A 179 -9.01 -15.71 -6.34
CA PHE A 179 -9.15 -15.20 -4.99
C PHE A 179 -10.49 -15.62 -4.38
N ARG A 180 -10.45 -16.13 -3.16
CA ARG A 180 -11.64 -16.56 -2.42
C ARG A 180 -11.90 -15.61 -1.27
N GLY A 181 -13.12 -15.10 -1.22
CA GLY A 181 -13.61 -14.24 -0.17
C GLY A 181 -14.35 -15.05 0.89
N TYR A 182 -15.03 -14.33 1.78
CA TYR A 182 -15.89 -14.92 2.80
C TYR A 182 -17.28 -14.33 2.70
N HIS A 183 -18.29 -15.20 2.69
CA HIS A 183 -19.68 -14.83 2.84
C HIS A 183 -20.12 -15.16 4.27
N GLN A 184 -20.79 -14.22 4.94
CA GLN A 184 -21.27 -14.42 6.30
C GLN A 184 -22.55 -15.26 6.26
N LEU A 185 -22.56 -16.35 7.02
CA LEU A 185 -23.72 -17.18 7.21
C LEU A 185 -24.52 -16.72 8.44
N SER A 186 -25.84 -16.98 8.41
CA SER A 186 -26.67 -16.86 9.60
C SER A 186 -26.13 -17.79 10.69
N SER A 187 -26.06 -17.28 11.92
CA SER A 187 -25.58 -18.02 13.08
C SER A 187 -26.35 -17.60 14.33
N THR A 188 -26.63 -18.56 15.21
CA THR A 188 -27.24 -18.33 16.52
C THR A 188 -26.20 -18.06 17.62
N ALA A 189 -24.90 -18.23 17.32
CA ALA A 189 -23.79 -17.92 18.21
C ALA A 189 -22.55 -17.52 17.39
N GLY A 190 -22.03 -16.30 17.62
CA GLY A 190 -20.85 -15.77 16.92
C GLY A 190 -21.03 -15.61 15.40
N TYR A 191 -19.94 -15.32 14.69
CA TYR A 191 -19.94 -15.24 13.23
C TYR A 191 -19.57 -16.58 12.60
N LYS A 192 -20.35 -17.01 11.60
CA LYS A 192 -20.04 -18.15 10.74
C LYS A 192 -19.76 -17.66 9.34
N TRP A 193 -18.76 -18.24 8.69
CA TRP A 193 -18.32 -17.82 7.36
C TRP A 193 -18.18 -19.02 6.42
N GLU A 194 -18.42 -18.79 5.14
CA GLU A 194 -18.13 -19.74 4.07
C GLU A 194 -17.24 -19.11 3.00
N ARG A 195 -16.35 -19.91 2.42
CA ARG A 195 -15.43 -19.46 1.37
C ARG A 195 -16.18 -19.34 0.05
N THR A 196 -16.25 -18.12 -0.48
CA THR A 196 -16.97 -17.83 -1.73
C THR A 196 -16.01 -17.37 -2.84
N VAL A 197 -16.40 -17.59 -4.09
CA VAL A 197 -15.66 -17.10 -5.26
C VAL A 197 -15.95 -15.63 -5.43
N THR A 198 -14.91 -14.83 -5.59
CA THR A 198 -15.05 -13.37 -5.80
C THR A 198 -14.98 -12.99 -7.28
N GLY A 199 -14.33 -13.82 -8.09
CA GLY A 199 -13.95 -13.48 -9.46
C GLY A 199 -12.64 -12.69 -9.54
N ASP A 200 -12.11 -12.23 -8.40
CA ASP A 200 -10.79 -11.57 -8.35
C ASP A 200 -9.69 -12.61 -8.48
N THR A 201 -8.49 -12.14 -8.82
CA THR A 201 -7.29 -12.95 -8.99
C THR A 201 -6.28 -12.63 -7.88
N LEU A 202 -5.67 -13.68 -7.35
CA LEU A 202 -4.57 -13.60 -6.40
C LEU A 202 -3.28 -14.03 -7.09
N LEU A 203 -2.29 -13.14 -7.11
CA LEU A 203 -0.91 -13.50 -7.39
C LEU A 203 -0.28 -14.02 -6.10
N GLN A 204 0.31 -15.21 -6.13
CA GLN A 204 1.03 -15.80 -5.01
C GLN A 204 2.49 -16.06 -5.38
N SER A 205 3.40 -15.44 -4.65
CA SER A 205 4.85 -15.55 -4.88
C SER A 205 5.53 -16.14 -3.63
N PRO A 206 5.83 -17.46 -3.61
CA PRO A 206 6.31 -18.18 -2.42
C PRO A 206 7.82 -17.99 -2.18
N HIS A 207 8.26 -16.73 -2.16
CA HIS A 207 9.66 -16.35 -1.98
C HIS A 207 9.82 -15.37 -0.82
N VAL A 208 10.76 -15.70 0.07
CA VAL A 208 11.03 -14.93 1.29
C VAL A 208 11.76 -13.61 1.04
N LYS A 209 12.60 -13.55 0.01
CA LYS A 209 13.19 -12.31 -0.51
C LYS A 209 12.49 -11.98 -1.81
N ASN A 210 11.78 -10.85 -1.83
CA ASN A 210 10.82 -10.56 -2.88
C ASN A 210 10.65 -9.05 -3.06
N GLY A 211 9.89 -8.67 -4.08
CA GLY A 211 9.39 -7.32 -4.23
C GLY A 211 8.42 -7.18 -5.38
N THR A 212 7.73 -6.05 -5.40
CA THR A 212 6.75 -5.68 -6.40
C THR A 212 6.95 -4.21 -6.75
N ILE A 213 6.69 -3.87 -8.02
CA ILE A 213 6.70 -2.47 -8.48
C ILE A 213 5.36 -2.22 -9.15
N VAL A 214 4.75 -1.07 -8.91
CA VAL A 214 3.63 -0.60 -9.74
C VAL A 214 3.95 0.79 -10.28
N GLN A 215 3.54 1.03 -11.53
CA GLN A 215 3.43 2.36 -12.11
C GLN A 215 2.04 2.52 -12.71
N ALA A 216 1.40 3.64 -12.41
CA ALA A 216 0.06 3.97 -12.90
C ALA A 216 0.10 5.26 -13.74
N ALA A 217 -0.74 5.34 -14.76
CA ALA A 217 -0.91 6.54 -15.56
C ALA A 217 -2.38 6.72 -15.95
N SER A 218 -2.80 7.96 -16.17
CA SER A 218 -4.09 8.25 -16.78
C SER A 218 -4.02 7.92 -18.27
N GLU A 219 -5.14 7.46 -18.82
CA GLU A 219 -5.31 7.16 -20.23
C GLU A 219 -4.99 8.37 -21.13
N ASP A 220 -5.26 9.59 -20.67
CA ASP A 220 -5.00 10.83 -21.42
C ASP A 220 -3.52 11.22 -21.52
N GLU A 221 -2.63 10.51 -20.80
CA GLU A 221 -1.19 10.75 -20.86
C GLU A 221 -0.51 10.03 -22.03
N PHE A 222 -1.21 9.09 -22.66
CA PHE A 222 -0.66 8.26 -23.73
C PHE A 222 -1.64 8.22 -24.89
N ARG A 223 -1.13 8.05 -26.11
CA ARG A 223 -1.97 7.90 -27.31
C ARG A 223 -2.94 6.73 -27.17
N ASP A 224 -2.46 5.62 -26.63
CA ASP A 224 -3.18 4.36 -26.47
C ASP A 224 -2.45 3.47 -25.43
N PHE A 225 -3.07 2.35 -25.06
CA PHE A 225 -2.51 1.40 -24.08
C PHE A 225 -1.20 0.76 -24.57
N ALA A 226 -1.03 0.58 -25.88
CA ALA A 226 0.21 0.02 -26.44
C ALA A 226 1.40 0.99 -26.28
N ALA A 227 1.16 2.30 -26.44
CA ALA A 227 2.15 3.34 -26.19
C ALA A 227 2.56 3.39 -24.70
N PHE A 228 1.61 3.22 -23.79
CA PHE A 228 1.90 3.07 -22.36
C PHE A 228 2.78 1.84 -22.07
N LYS A 229 2.40 0.67 -22.60
CA LYS A 229 3.21 -0.56 -22.47
C LYS A 229 4.64 -0.36 -22.97
N ALA A 230 4.79 0.21 -24.17
CA ALA A 230 6.09 0.48 -24.78
C ALA A 230 6.94 1.43 -23.93
N ALA A 231 6.33 2.49 -23.39
CA ALA A 231 7.00 3.43 -22.50
C ALA A 231 7.50 2.76 -21.22
N ILE A 232 6.67 1.94 -20.56
CA ILE A 232 7.07 1.18 -19.36
C ILE A 232 8.24 0.22 -19.65
N ILE A 233 8.16 -0.54 -20.74
CA ILE A 233 9.18 -1.52 -21.11
C ILE A 233 10.52 -0.84 -21.43
N ALA A 234 10.50 0.37 -21.96
CA ALA A 234 11.69 1.14 -22.28
C ALA A 234 12.40 1.74 -21.05
N LEU A 235 11.75 1.77 -19.87
CA LEU A 235 12.35 2.33 -18.67
C LEU A 235 13.48 1.42 -18.14
N PRO A 236 14.68 1.97 -17.86
CA PRO A 236 15.72 1.24 -17.16
C PRO A 236 15.24 0.68 -15.82
N LEU A 237 15.38 -0.63 -15.64
CA LEU A 237 15.08 -1.35 -14.42
C LEU A 237 16.13 -2.44 -14.20
N THR A 238 16.77 -2.42 -13.03
CA THR A 238 17.65 -3.48 -12.56
C THR A 238 17.32 -3.80 -11.11
N PHE A 239 17.34 -5.07 -10.73
CA PHE A 239 17.09 -5.49 -9.36
C PHE A 239 17.90 -6.74 -9.00
N SER A 240 18.13 -6.94 -7.70
CA SER A 240 18.64 -8.18 -7.12
C SER A 240 17.84 -8.50 -5.87
N LEU A 241 17.48 -9.77 -5.67
CA LEU A 241 16.82 -10.23 -4.45
C LEU A 241 17.81 -10.75 -3.40
N GLU A 242 19.04 -11.04 -3.83
CA GLU A 242 20.11 -11.59 -2.99
C GLU A 242 21.30 -10.62 -2.91
N PRO A 243 21.99 -10.52 -1.75
CA PRO A 243 21.62 -11.10 -0.45
C PRO A 243 20.43 -10.38 0.22
N VAL A 244 20.08 -9.18 -0.25
CA VAL A 244 19.00 -8.34 0.26
C VAL A 244 18.27 -7.70 -0.94
N PRO A 245 16.92 -7.69 -0.95
CA PRO A 245 16.15 -7.08 -2.03
C PRO A 245 16.56 -5.63 -2.30
N THR A 246 16.88 -5.35 -3.56
CA THR A 246 17.33 -4.06 -4.05
C THR A 246 16.78 -3.82 -5.45
N VAL A 247 16.27 -2.62 -5.69
CA VAL A 247 15.75 -2.17 -6.99
C VAL A 247 16.35 -0.82 -7.34
N LYS A 248 16.82 -0.68 -8.59
CA LYS A 248 17.12 0.60 -9.23
C LYS A 248 16.24 0.75 -10.46
N LEU A 249 15.48 1.84 -10.57
CA LEU A 249 14.67 2.12 -11.76
C LEU A 249 14.61 3.61 -12.11
N ARG A 250 14.32 3.88 -13.39
CA ARG A 250 13.81 5.17 -13.85
C ARG A 250 12.28 5.10 -13.87
N THR A 251 11.59 6.05 -13.25
CA THR A 251 10.11 6.12 -13.25
C THR A 251 9.57 6.78 -14.53
N LEU A 252 8.28 6.61 -14.81
CA LEU A 252 7.56 7.34 -15.87
C LEU A 252 7.65 8.87 -15.71
N ARG A 253 7.90 9.36 -14.49
CA ARG A 253 8.08 10.78 -14.17
C ARG A 253 9.53 11.24 -14.24
N GLY A 254 10.41 10.41 -14.78
CA GLY A 254 11.81 10.72 -15.04
C GLY A 254 12.72 10.67 -13.82
N ARG A 255 12.21 10.23 -12.66
CA ARG A 255 13.00 10.12 -11.42
C ARG A 255 13.84 8.86 -11.44
N GLU A 256 15.10 8.95 -11.04
CA GLU A 256 15.89 7.77 -10.72
C GLU A 256 15.67 7.42 -9.25
N ILE A 257 15.26 6.18 -8.97
CA ILE A 257 15.02 5.72 -7.61
C ILE A 257 15.80 4.45 -7.34
N VAL A 258 16.42 4.39 -6.15
CA VAL A 258 17.10 3.21 -5.61
C VAL A 258 16.46 2.88 -4.27
N VAL A 259 15.96 1.66 -4.15
CA VAL A 259 15.31 1.15 -2.95
C VAL A 259 16.01 -0.14 -2.56
N THR A 260 16.61 -0.17 -1.37
CA THR A 260 17.25 -1.34 -0.79
C THR A 260 16.57 -1.63 0.54
N TYR A 261 16.13 -2.87 0.74
CA TYR A 261 15.49 -3.25 2.00
C TYR A 261 16.43 -2.98 3.18
N GLY A 262 15.92 -2.30 4.22
CA GLY A 262 16.67 -1.91 5.40
C GLY A 262 17.46 -0.60 5.26
N GLN A 263 17.38 0.08 4.11
CA GLN A 263 18.05 1.36 3.87
C GLN A 263 17.05 2.47 3.53
N ALA A 264 17.45 3.72 3.74
CA ALA A 264 16.67 4.86 3.28
C ALA A 264 16.60 4.86 1.74
N PRO A 265 15.41 5.02 1.12
CA PRO A 265 15.29 5.15 -0.33
C PRO A 265 16.10 6.34 -0.84
N VAL A 266 16.70 6.23 -2.03
CA VAL A 266 17.45 7.29 -2.68
C VAL A 266 16.70 7.74 -3.93
N VAL A 267 16.47 9.05 -4.07
CA VAL A 267 15.79 9.65 -5.21
C VAL A 267 16.72 10.68 -5.85
N ASP A 268 17.05 10.51 -7.13
CA ASP A 268 18.01 11.33 -7.87
C ASP A 268 19.32 11.58 -7.08
N GLY A 269 19.88 10.51 -6.51
CA GLY A 269 21.10 10.54 -5.71
C GLY A 269 20.95 11.09 -4.29
N SER A 270 19.77 11.55 -3.89
CA SER A 270 19.53 12.08 -2.54
C SER A 270 18.77 11.08 -1.66
N PRO A 271 19.31 10.66 -0.51
CA PRO A 271 18.59 9.84 0.46
C PRO A 271 17.36 10.55 1.01
N LEU A 272 16.24 9.83 1.13
CA LEU A 272 15.01 10.32 1.73
C LEU A 272 15.16 10.43 3.26
N ASP A 273 14.86 11.60 3.79
CA ASP A 273 14.88 11.85 5.23
C ASP A 273 13.44 12.06 5.76
N TYR A 274 12.91 11.02 6.40
CA TYR A 274 11.58 11.05 7.01
C TYR A 274 11.49 12.00 8.21
N ALA A 275 12.60 12.32 8.89
CA ALA A 275 12.58 13.20 10.06
C ALA A 275 12.20 14.65 9.71
N LYS A 276 12.40 15.06 8.46
CA LYS A 276 12.03 16.38 7.94
C LYS A 276 10.56 16.54 7.59
N TRP A 277 9.77 15.47 7.63
CA TRP A 277 8.35 15.53 7.26
C TRP A 277 7.55 16.36 8.26
N LYS A 278 6.63 17.17 7.72
CA LYS A 278 5.67 17.93 8.51
C LYS A 278 4.53 17.04 9.02
N LEU A 279 3.60 17.59 9.80
CA LEU A 279 2.37 16.88 10.16
C LEU A 279 1.51 16.63 8.93
N PHE A 280 1.33 17.69 8.12
CA PHE A 280 0.71 17.64 6.81
C PHE A 280 1.55 18.46 5.84
N GLU A 281 1.82 17.91 4.67
CA GLU A 281 2.63 18.56 3.65
C GLU A 281 2.10 18.24 2.26
N GLY A 282 1.22 19.10 1.77
CA GLY A 282 0.84 19.10 0.38
C GLY A 282 0.16 20.40 -0.05
N PRO A 283 -0.33 20.45 -1.29
CA PRO A 283 -0.86 21.67 -1.89
C PRO A 283 -2.21 22.11 -1.27
N TYR A 284 -2.95 21.19 -0.67
CA TYR A 284 -4.28 21.45 -0.12
C TYR A 284 -4.31 21.49 1.41
N LEU A 285 -3.37 20.81 2.06
CA LEU A 285 -3.31 20.67 3.52
C LEU A 285 -1.86 20.76 4.01
N ASN A 286 -1.57 21.73 4.88
CA ASN A 286 -0.22 21.98 5.40
C ASN A 286 -0.24 22.27 6.92
N ALA A 287 0.67 21.67 7.67
CA ALA A 287 0.86 21.94 9.10
C ALA A 287 2.23 21.48 9.58
N GLU A 288 2.96 22.32 10.32
CA GLU A 288 4.19 21.91 11.00
C GLU A 288 3.90 21.01 12.21
N LYS A 289 4.84 20.11 12.53
CA LYS A 289 4.74 19.24 13.71
C LYS A 289 4.64 20.09 14.98
N GLY A 290 3.61 19.84 15.79
CA GLY A 290 3.42 20.53 17.07
C GLY A 290 2.96 21.99 16.97
N SER A 291 2.80 22.56 15.77
CA SER A 291 2.40 23.97 15.60
C SER A 291 1.01 24.30 16.12
N ARG A 292 0.14 23.28 16.20
CA ARG A 292 -1.30 23.45 16.48
C ARG A 292 -1.96 24.43 15.50
N GLN A 293 -1.43 24.53 14.28
CA GLN A 293 -1.99 25.31 13.18
C GLN A 293 -2.18 24.42 11.95
N LEU A 294 -3.30 24.58 11.26
CA LEU A 294 -3.63 23.86 10.04
C LEU A 294 -3.99 24.84 8.93
N THR A 295 -3.25 24.81 7.84
CA THR A 295 -3.55 25.59 6.63
C THR A 295 -4.23 24.69 5.60
N ILE A 296 -5.42 25.09 5.17
CA ILE A 296 -6.20 24.46 4.11
C ILE A 296 -6.24 25.42 2.92
N SER A 297 -5.88 24.96 1.73
CA SER A 297 -5.86 25.79 0.52
C SER A 297 -6.64 25.15 -0.63
N HIS A 298 -7.35 25.97 -1.40
CA HIS A 298 -8.03 25.55 -2.64
C HIS A 298 -8.05 26.72 -3.64
N GLY A 299 -7.25 26.59 -4.72
CA GLY A 299 -7.01 27.70 -5.63
C GLY A 299 -6.40 28.89 -4.89
N ARG A 300 -7.05 30.06 -4.96
CA ARG A 300 -6.65 31.27 -4.23
C ARG A 300 -7.20 31.33 -2.80
N LEU A 301 -8.14 30.46 -2.45
CA LEU A 301 -8.76 30.47 -1.12
C LEU A 301 -7.85 29.76 -0.13
N GLN A 302 -7.66 30.38 1.03
CA GLN A 302 -6.94 29.77 2.13
C GLN A 302 -7.66 29.99 3.45
N ARG A 303 -7.74 28.92 4.24
CA ARG A 303 -8.22 28.91 5.62
C ARG A 303 -7.09 28.47 6.55
N VAL A 304 -6.89 29.21 7.63
CA VAL A 304 -6.00 28.84 8.73
C VAL A 304 -6.83 28.55 9.96
N LEU A 305 -6.73 27.33 10.48
CA LEU A 305 -7.25 26.95 11.80
C LEU A 305 -6.11 27.06 12.80
N ASP A 306 -6.23 27.95 13.78
CA ASP A 306 -5.25 28.09 14.86
C ASP A 306 -5.83 27.55 16.17
N PHE A 307 -5.39 26.36 16.55
CA PHE A 307 -5.82 25.70 17.78
C PHE A 307 -5.12 26.24 19.03
N ASN A 308 -4.12 27.14 18.89
CA ASN A 308 -3.57 27.85 20.05
C ASN A 308 -4.54 28.92 20.56
N THR A 309 -5.27 29.55 19.64
CA THR A 309 -6.19 30.66 19.93
C THR A 309 -7.66 30.30 19.70
N LEU A 310 -7.93 29.10 19.16
CA LEU A 310 -9.25 28.63 18.72
C LEU A 310 -9.90 29.56 17.69
N THR A 311 -9.08 30.09 16.77
CA THR A 311 -9.53 31.04 15.74
C THR A 311 -9.48 30.45 14.33
N ILE A 312 -10.24 31.07 13.44
CA ILE A 312 -10.29 30.76 12.00
C ILE A 312 -9.98 32.06 11.25
N THR A 313 -9.00 32.01 10.34
CA THR A 313 -8.71 33.11 9.42
C THR A 313 -8.88 32.65 7.99
N ASP A 314 -9.70 33.36 7.23
CA ASP A 314 -9.89 33.14 5.80
C ASP A 314 -9.23 34.27 5.00
N ARG A 315 -8.52 33.92 3.92
CA ARG A 315 -7.85 34.88 3.04
C ARG A 315 -7.85 34.43 1.58
N VAL A 316 -7.78 35.41 0.68
CA VAL A 316 -7.60 35.21 -0.76
C VAL A 316 -6.16 35.57 -1.11
N LEU A 317 -5.40 34.60 -1.59
CA LEU A 317 -4.01 34.80 -2.03
C LEU A 317 -3.98 35.69 -3.30
N PRO A 318 -2.89 36.47 -3.51
CA PRO A 318 -2.72 37.36 -4.66
C PRO A 318 -3.00 36.72 -6.02
#